data_AF-A0A2G9RIF2-F1
#
_entry.id   AF-A0A2G9RIF2-F1
#
_cell.length_a   1.000
_cell.length_b   1.000
_cell.length_c   1.000
_cell.angle_alpha   90.00
_cell.angle_beta   90.00
_cell.angle_gamma   90.00
#
_symmetry.space_group_name_H-M   'P 1'
#
loop_
_entity.id
_entity.type
_entity.pdbx_description
1 polymer ?
#
loop_
_entity_poly.entity_id
_entity_poly.type
_entity_poly.pdbx_seq_one_letter_code
_entity_poly.pdbx_strand_id
1 'polypeptide(L)'
;VWSCCACYCIFHMPCIQKWAKDSIFLVSSLTDDDFEKKDYPWPCPKCRYEYKRSQTPARYNCYCGKVEDPPLDPWLVPHSCGQVCETEFKPSCGHKCLLLCHPGPCPPCPKMVTTTCFCKKAKPIPRRCSAKDWSCQQSCGRMLLCGQHKCENPCHKGIF
;
A
#
# COMPACT_ATOMS: atom_id res chain seq x y z
N VAL A 1 8.59 6.32 17.32
CA VAL A 1 7.26 6.66 16.76
C VAL A 1 6.64 5.46 16.07
N TRP A 2 5.35 5.51 15.74
CA TRP A 2 4.66 4.52 14.93
C TRP A 2 3.84 5.21 13.84
N SER A 3 3.68 4.58 12.67
CA SER A 3 2.92 5.11 11.55
C SER A 3 1.77 4.19 11.17
N CYS A 4 0.59 4.76 10.97
CA CYS A 4 -0.59 4.01 10.51
C CYS A 4 -0.36 3.44 9.09
N CYS A 5 -0.66 2.16 8.84
CA CYS A 5 -0.47 1.54 7.53
C CYS A 5 -1.47 2.03 6.46
N ALA A 6 -2.60 2.60 6.89
CA ALA A 6 -3.64 3.10 5.99
C ALA A 6 -3.47 4.59 5.64
N CYS A 7 -3.27 5.45 6.65
CA CYS A 7 -3.15 6.90 6.44
C CYS A 7 -1.75 7.47 6.65
N TYR A 8 -0.79 6.65 7.08
CA TYR A 8 0.62 7.01 7.27
C TYR A 8 0.88 8.14 8.27
N CYS A 9 -0.12 8.52 9.07
CA CYS A 9 0.05 9.48 10.15
C CYS A 9 0.96 8.90 11.25
N ILE A 10 1.85 9.74 11.75
CA ILE A 10 2.88 9.41 12.73
C ILE A 10 2.38 9.77 14.12
N PHE A 11 2.54 8.84 15.06
CA PHE A 11 2.20 9.02 16.46
C PHE A 11 3.39 8.65 17.35
N HIS A 12 3.51 9.28 18.51
CA HIS A 12 4.46 8.84 19.53
C HIS A 12 4.11 7.44 20.02
N MET A 13 5.15 6.65 20.31
CA MET A 13 4.99 5.26 20.71
C MET A 13 4.15 5.08 21.99
N PRO A 14 4.46 5.76 23.12
CA PRO A 14 3.65 5.61 24.33
C PRO A 14 2.21 6.11 24.13
N CYS A 15 2.00 7.14 23.32
CA CYS A 15 0.67 7.68 23.03
C CYS A 15 -0.20 6.67 22.27
N ILE A 16 0.32 6.04 21.22
CA ILE A 16 -0.46 5.07 20.44
C ILE A 16 -0.70 3.78 21.22
N GLN A 17 0.26 3.34 22.05
CA GLN A 17 0.08 2.19 22.92
C GLN A 17 -1.03 2.42 23.95
N LYS A 18 -1.05 3.60 24.58
CA LYS A 18 -2.13 3.98 25.49
C LYS A 18 -3.47 4.04 24.77
N TRP A 19 -3.53 4.70 23.62
CA TRP A 19 -4.74 4.79 22.81
C TRP A 19 -5.32 3.42 22.45
N ALA A 20 -4.48 2.49 22.00
CA ALA A 20 -4.90 1.14 21.66
C ALA A 20 -5.49 0.41 22.87
N LYS A 21 -4.81 0.46 24.03
CA LYS A 21 -5.28 -0.16 25.29
C LYS A 21 -6.62 0.43 25.76
N ASP A 22 -6.73 1.75 25.80
CA ASP A 22 -7.93 2.45 26.26
C ASP A 22 -9.12 2.18 25.33
N SER A 23 -8.88 2.17 24.00
CA SER A 23 -9.92 1.84 23.00
C SER A 23 -10.45 0.42 23.19
N ILE A 24 -9.55 -0.55 23.38
CA ILE A 24 -9.90 -1.95 23.58
C ILE A 24 -10.68 -2.13 24.89
N PHE A 25 -10.21 -1.50 25.97
CA PHE A 25 -10.86 -1.56 27.28
C PHE A 25 -12.29 -1.01 27.19
N LEU A 26 -12.47 0.17 26.60
CA LEU A 26 -13.77 0.80 26.41
C LEU A 26 -14.75 -0.12 25.67
N VAL A 27 -14.33 -0.74 24.57
CA VAL A 27 -15.20 -1.66 23.82
C VAL A 27 -15.53 -2.91 24.64
N SER A 28 -14.54 -3.48 25.35
CA SER A 28 -14.79 -4.66 26.19
C SER A 28 -15.76 -4.40 27.35
N SER A 29 -15.75 -3.19 27.92
CA SER A 29 -16.66 -2.81 29.01
C SER A 29 -18.10 -2.58 28.55
N LEU A 30 -18.34 -2.36 27.26
CA LEU A 30 -19.68 -2.13 26.70
C LEU A 30 -20.37 -3.43 26.23
N THR A 31 -19.64 -4.53 26.16
CA THR A 31 -20.18 -5.82 25.69
C THR A 31 -20.35 -6.77 26.88
N ASP A 32 -21.58 -6.92 27.37
CA ASP A 32 -22.00 -7.80 28.48
C ASP A 32 -22.00 -9.30 28.14
N ASP A 33 -20.96 -9.80 27.44
CA ASP A 33 -20.94 -11.18 26.91
C ASP A 33 -19.86 -12.02 27.62
N ASP A 34 -20.30 -12.80 28.62
CA ASP A 34 -19.46 -13.46 29.64
C ASP A 34 -18.66 -14.69 29.17
N PHE A 35 -18.64 -15.09 27.88
CA PHE A 35 -18.11 -16.42 27.53
C PHE A 35 -17.17 -16.58 26.33
N GLU A 36 -16.69 -15.51 25.70
CA GLU A 36 -15.57 -15.63 24.75
C GLU A 36 -14.57 -14.48 24.90
N LYS A 37 -13.26 -14.80 24.95
CA LYS A 37 -12.17 -13.81 24.84
C LYS A 37 -12.19 -13.17 23.45
N LYS A 38 -13.14 -12.26 23.19
CA LYS A 38 -13.27 -11.57 21.92
C LYS A 38 -12.06 -10.64 21.72
N ASP A 39 -11.45 -10.77 20.54
CA ASP A 39 -10.31 -9.93 20.18
C ASP A 39 -10.78 -8.59 19.63
N TYR A 40 -11.06 -7.64 20.54
CA TYR A 40 -11.57 -6.33 20.15
C TYR A 40 -10.54 -5.51 19.36
N PRO A 41 -10.92 -4.93 18.22
CA PRO A 41 -10.05 -4.07 17.46
C PRO A 41 -9.88 -2.70 18.13
N TRP A 42 -8.84 -1.97 17.73
CA TRP A 42 -8.66 -0.55 18.05
C TRP A 42 -8.51 0.28 16.78
N PRO A 43 -9.15 1.46 16.71
CA PRO A 43 -9.09 2.31 15.52
C PRO A 43 -7.86 3.23 15.53
N CYS A 44 -7.31 3.53 14.36
CA CYS A 44 -6.34 4.62 14.19
C CYS A 44 -6.93 5.95 14.69
N PRO A 45 -6.22 6.76 15.50
CA PRO A 45 -6.71 8.05 15.98
C PRO A 45 -7.11 9.02 14.86
N LYS A 46 -6.44 8.97 13.70
CA LYS A 46 -6.71 9.86 12.57
C LYS A 46 -7.74 9.32 11.59
N CYS A 47 -7.51 8.14 11.03
CA CYS A 47 -8.32 7.63 9.92
C CYS A 47 -9.31 6.53 10.30
N ARG A 48 -9.37 6.16 11.59
CA ARG A 48 -10.23 5.09 12.12
C ARG A 48 -10.02 3.69 11.52
N TYR A 49 -8.97 3.47 10.72
CA TYR A 49 -8.59 2.14 10.26
C TYR A 49 -8.42 1.20 11.44
N GLU A 50 -9.05 0.02 11.38
CA GLU A 50 -9.12 -0.93 12.47
C GLU A 50 -7.88 -1.83 12.50
N TYR A 51 -7.30 -1.95 13.68
CA TYR A 51 -6.20 -2.84 13.98
C TYR A 51 -6.65 -3.89 14.99
N LYS A 52 -6.13 -5.10 14.85
CA LYS A 52 -6.28 -6.14 15.88
C LYS A 52 -5.48 -5.76 17.14
N ARG A 53 -5.85 -6.30 18.31
CA ARG A 53 -5.07 -6.13 19.55
C ARG A 53 -3.62 -6.54 19.37
N SER A 54 -3.37 -7.63 18.64
CA SER A 54 -2.02 -8.12 18.31
C SER A 54 -1.18 -7.16 17.46
N GLN A 55 -1.82 -6.21 16.78
CA GLN A 55 -1.16 -5.18 15.97
C GLN A 55 -0.86 -3.90 16.78
N THR A 56 -1.10 -3.91 18.09
CA THR A 56 -0.68 -2.81 18.98
C THR A 56 0.84 -2.65 18.89
N PRO A 57 1.37 -1.46 18.55
CA PRO A 57 2.80 -1.29 18.31
C PRO A 57 3.61 -1.51 19.59
N ALA A 58 4.46 -2.54 19.62
CA ALA A 58 5.32 -2.82 20.77
C ALA A 58 6.72 -2.21 20.63
N ARG A 59 7.23 -2.11 19.39
CA ARG A 59 8.62 -1.74 19.08
C ARG A 59 8.70 -0.56 18.14
N TYR A 60 9.62 0.36 18.44
CA TYR A 60 9.86 1.51 17.60
C TYR A 60 10.82 1.14 16.48
N ASN A 61 10.30 1.00 15.27
CA ASN A 61 11.10 0.73 14.08
C ASN A 61 11.14 1.94 13.15
N CYS A 62 12.17 2.01 12.32
CA CYS A 62 12.22 2.93 11.19
C CYS A 62 11.06 2.69 10.19
N TYR A 63 10.80 3.62 9.29
CA TYR A 63 9.66 3.53 8.36
C TYR A 63 9.67 2.28 7.46
N CYS A 64 10.84 1.77 7.07
CA CYS A 64 10.96 0.54 6.28
C CYS A 64 11.00 -0.75 7.13
N GLY A 65 10.96 -0.63 8.46
CA GLY A 65 10.93 -1.75 9.40
C GLY A 65 12.25 -2.50 9.61
N LYS A 66 13.34 -2.10 8.95
CA LYS A 66 14.64 -2.82 8.98
C LYS A 66 15.42 -2.64 10.27
N VAL A 67 15.32 -1.47 10.89
CA VAL A 67 16.10 -1.08 12.08
C VAL A 67 15.13 -0.70 13.19
N GLU A 68 15.30 -1.36 14.34
CA GLU A 68 14.68 -0.99 15.61
C GLU A 68 15.50 0.12 16.25
N ASP A 69 14.82 1.14 16.80
CA ASP A 69 15.40 2.35 17.38
C ASP A 69 16.48 3.01 16.51
N PRO A 70 16.11 3.51 15.30
CA PRO A 70 17.09 4.05 14.36
C PRO A 70 17.85 5.24 14.96
N PRO A 71 19.17 5.35 14.70
CA PRO A 71 20.01 6.39 15.27
C PRO A 71 19.58 7.77 14.80
N LEU A 72 19.82 8.77 15.65
CA LEU A 72 19.62 10.17 15.30
C LEU A 72 20.79 10.64 14.43
N ASP A 73 20.48 11.10 13.22
CA ASP A 73 21.43 11.75 12.32
C ASP A 73 20.80 13.04 11.79
N PRO A 74 21.44 14.22 11.95
CA PRO A 74 20.92 15.50 11.49
C PRO A 74 20.66 15.59 9.97
N TRP A 75 21.29 14.75 9.16
CA TRP A 75 21.19 14.76 7.71
C TRP A 75 20.19 13.74 7.16
N LEU A 76 19.67 12.86 8.03
CA LEU A 76 18.67 11.86 7.66
C LEU A 76 17.27 12.34 8.03
N VAL A 77 16.28 11.78 7.32
CA VAL A 77 14.89 11.99 7.69
C VAL A 77 14.67 11.44 9.11
N PRO A 78 14.06 12.21 10.03
CA PRO A 78 13.80 11.73 11.38
C PRO A 78 13.07 10.39 11.38
N HIS A 79 13.53 9.47 12.23
CA HIS A 79 13.01 8.11 12.35
C HIS A 79 13.26 7.21 11.12
N SER A 80 14.04 7.65 10.14
CA SER A 80 14.55 6.78 9.07
C SER A 80 15.85 6.10 9.49
N CYS A 81 16.17 4.95 8.90
CA CYS A 81 17.45 4.27 9.13
C CYS A 81 18.54 4.66 8.12
N GLY A 82 18.26 5.57 7.19
CA GLY A 82 19.19 5.95 6.11
C GLY A 82 19.49 4.88 5.05
N GLN A 83 19.10 3.62 5.26
CA GLN A 83 19.28 2.55 4.27
C GLN A 83 18.28 2.68 3.09
N VAL A 84 18.58 2.04 1.96
CA VAL A 84 17.60 1.87 0.87
C VAL A 84 16.37 1.12 1.42
N CYS A 85 15.17 1.58 1.10
CA CYS A 85 13.90 1.09 1.64
C CYS A 85 13.66 -0.39 1.31
N GLU A 86 13.81 -0.77 0.04
CA GLU A 86 13.62 -2.13 -0.48
C GLU A 86 12.27 -2.80 -0.17
N THR A 87 11.31 -2.07 0.40
CA THR A 87 9.94 -2.55 0.59
C THR A 87 9.29 -2.81 -0.77
N GLU A 88 8.47 -3.85 -0.83
CA GLU A 88 7.68 -4.15 -2.04
C GLU A 88 6.65 -3.04 -2.29
N PHE A 89 6.51 -2.66 -3.57
CA PHE A 89 5.47 -1.72 -3.96
C PHE A 89 4.07 -2.32 -3.72
N LYS A 90 3.11 -1.44 -3.47
CA LYS A 90 1.69 -1.80 -3.38
C LYS A 90 0.93 -1.03 -4.47
N PRO A 91 0.29 -1.69 -5.45
CA PRO A 91 0.24 -3.15 -5.67
C PRO A 91 1.61 -3.74 -6.03
N SER A 92 1.80 -5.03 -5.72
CA SER A 92 3.07 -5.72 -5.99
C SER A 92 3.31 -5.84 -7.49
N CYS A 93 4.51 -5.48 -7.92
CA CYS A 93 4.96 -5.54 -9.31
C CYS A 93 6.27 -6.32 -9.49
N GLY A 94 6.70 -7.06 -8.46
CA GLY A 94 7.98 -7.80 -8.45
C GLY A 94 9.23 -6.93 -8.28
N HIS A 95 9.06 -5.62 -8.12
CA HIS A 95 10.16 -4.68 -7.87
C HIS A 95 10.13 -4.18 -6.42
N LYS A 96 11.30 -3.73 -5.95
CA LYS A 96 11.51 -3.16 -4.62
C LYS A 96 11.76 -1.66 -4.69
N CYS A 97 11.38 -0.93 -3.64
CA CYS A 97 11.62 0.51 -3.53
C CYS A 97 13.12 0.82 -3.49
N LEU A 98 13.55 1.79 -4.31
CA LEU A 98 14.95 2.21 -4.43
C LEU A 98 15.26 3.52 -3.68
N LEU A 99 14.25 4.15 -3.08
CA LEU A 99 14.47 5.33 -2.24
C LEU A 99 15.15 4.94 -0.94
N LEU A 100 15.79 5.90 -0.28
CA LEU A 100 16.16 5.75 1.13
C LEU A 100 14.91 5.56 1.99
N CYS A 101 15.07 5.00 3.18
CA CYS A 101 14.00 4.85 4.16
C CYS A 101 13.25 6.18 4.31
N HIS A 102 11.96 6.18 3.99
CA HIS A 102 11.17 7.39 3.86
C HIS A 102 9.84 7.23 4.61
N PRO A 103 9.24 8.33 5.09
CA PRO A 103 7.90 8.30 5.64
C PRO A 103 6.87 8.04 4.53
N GLY A 104 5.71 7.50 4.90
CA GLY A 104 4.60 7.33 3.97
C GLY A 104 4.71 6.16 3.00
N PRO A 105 3.76 6.05 2.07
CA PRO A 105 3.75 4.98 1.08
C PRO A 105 4.92 5.12 0.10
N CYS A 106 5.42 3.99 -0.40
CA CYS A 106 6.35 4.01 -1.53
C CYS A 106 5.69 4.65 -2.75
N PRO A 107 6.39 5.53 -3.49
CA PRO A 107 5.85 6.08 -4.73
C PRO A 107 5.65 4.97 -5.78
N PRO A 108 4.93 5.25 -6.88
CA PRO A 108 4.76 4.27 -7.95
C PRO A 108 6.10 3.79 -8.51
N CYS A 109 6.18 2.50 -8.85
CA CYS A 109 7.41 1.87 -9.31
C CYS A 109 8.03 2.62 -10.52
N PRO A 110 9.28 3.12 -10.40
CA PRO A 110 9.92 3.90 -11.45
C PRO A 110 10.57 3.04 -12.55
N LYS A 111 10.62 1.70 -12.38
CA LYS A 111 11.25 0.79 -13.34
C LYS A 111 10.55 0.85 -14.70
N MET A 112 11.33 0.79 -15.77
CA MET A 112 10.82 0.66 -17.13
C MET A 112 10.65 -0.82 -17.49
N VAL A 113 9.54 -1.15 -18.13
CA VAL A 113 9.20 -2.49 -18.59
C VAL A 113 8.72 -2.43 -20.05
N THR A 114 9.02 -3.48 -20.81
CA THR A 114 8.53 -3.60 -22.19
C THR A 114 7.13 -4.20 -22.17
N THR A 115 6.14 -3.49 -22.71
CA THR A 115 4.73 -3.91 -22.62
C THR A 115 4.05 -3.88 -23.98
N THR A 116 3.15 -4.84 -24.19
CA THR A 116 2.32 -4.92 -25.39
C THR A 116 1.01 -4.16 -25.21
N CYS A 117 0.54 -3.54 -26.28
CA CYS A 117 -0.80 -2.95 -26.34
C CYS A 117 -1.87 -3.98 -25.98
N PHE A 118 -3.01 -3.54 -25.43
CA PHE A 118 -4.14 -4.43 -25.13
C PHE A 118 -4.58 -5.28 -26.32
N CYS A 119 -4.50 -4.76 -27.56
CA CYS A 119 -4.84 -5.51 -28.76
C CYS A 119 -3.76 -6.49 -29.23
N LYS A 120 -2.54 -6.40 -28.69
CA LYS A 120 -1.33 -7.16 -29.08
C LYS A 120 -0.89 -6.97 -30.55
N LYS A 121 -1.55 -6.09 -31.31
CA LYS A 121 -1.21 -5.81 -32.73
C LYS A 121 -0.05 -4.82 -32.86
N ALA A 122 0.11 -3.91 -31.90
CA ALA A 122 1.19 -2.93 -31.91
C ALA A 122 2.49 -3.52 -31.34
N LYS A 123 3.63 -3.04 -31.84
CA LYS A 123 4.95 -3.42 -31.34
C LYS A 123 5.06 -3.11 -29.83
N PRO A 124 5.73 -3.97 -29.04
CA PRO A 124 6.00 -3.68 -27.63
C PRO A 124 6.80 -2.38 -27.48
N ILE A 125 6.46 -1.57 -26.49
CA ILE A 125 7.15 -0.30 -26.19
C ILE A 125 7.57 -0.24 -24.72
N PRO A 126 8.65 0.50 -24.39
CA PRO A 126 9.02 0.74 -23.01
C PRO A 126 8.01 1.67 -22.32
N ARG A 127 7.50 1.27 -21.15
CA ARG A 127 6.58 2.02 -20.29
C ARG A 127 7.04 1.93 -18.84
N ARG A 128 6.63 2.89 -18.00
CA ARG A 128 6.83 2.76 -16.54
C ARG A 128 6.02 1.58 -16.02
N CYS A 129 6.58 0.79 -15.12
CA CYS A 129 5.94 -0.39 -14.53
C CYS A 129 4.59 -0.05 -13.88
N SER A 130 4.52 1.11 -13.20
CA SER A 130 3.28 1.64 -12.62
C SER A 130 2.20 2.02 -13.64
N ALA A 131 2.57 2.23 -14.91
CA ALA A 131 1.69 2.63 -16.00
C ALA A 131 1.93 1.74 -17.25
N LYS A 132 2.08 0.44 -17.01
CA LYS A 132 2.41 -0.57 -18.03
C LYS A 132 1.29 -0.84 -19.02
N ASP A 133 0.05 -0.64 -18.58
CA ASP A 133 -1.17 -0.84 -19.35
C ASP A 133 -1.34 0.31 -20.37
N TRP A 134 -1.50 -0.02 -21.66
CA TRP A 134 -1.67 0.99 -22.70
C TRP A 134 -2.42 0.48 -23.93
N SER A 135 -2.96 1.41 -24.70
CA SER A 135 -3.60 1.16 -25.98
C SER A 135 -2.97 1.95 -27.12
N CYS A 136 -2.96 1.37 -28.32
CA CYS A 136 -2.41 2.00 -29.52
C CYS A 136 -3.37 2.98 -30.19
N GLN A 137 -4.57 3.16 -29.64
CA GLN A 137 -5.65 4.02 -30.15
C GLN A 137 -6.17 3.70 -31.56
N GLN A 138 -5.59 2.70 -32.25
CA GLN A 138 -6.13 2.15 -33.49
C GLN A 138 -7.49 1.48 -33.25
N SER A 139 -8.30 1.31 -34.29
CA SER A 139 -9.59 0.61 -34.18
C SER A 139 -9.44 -0.79 -33.57
N CYS A 140 -10.29 -1.12 -32.60
CA CYS A 140 -10.22 -2.39 -31.87
C CYS A 140 -10.47 -3.57 -32.83
N GLY A 141 -11.62 -3.56 -33.50
CA GLY A 141 -12.03 -4.54 -34.50
C GLY A 141 -12.25 -5.95 -33.94
N ARG A 142 -12.30 -6.12 -32.61
CA ARG A 142 -12.63 -7.40 -31.96
C ARG A 142 -14.10 -7.72 -32.16
N MET A 143 -14.44 -9.00 -32.36
CA MET A 143 -15.84 -9.44 -32.42
C MET A 143 -16.50 -9.22 -31.05
N LEU A 144 -17.68 -8.60 -31.05
CA LEU A 144 -18.50 -8.44 -29.86
C LEU A 144 -19.16 -9.77 -29.49
N LEU A 145 -19.64 -9.90 -28.25
CA LEU A 145 -20.28 -11.12 -27.73
C LEU A 145 -21.50 -11.57 -28.55
N CYS A 146 -22.15 -10.66 -29.27
CA CYS A 146 -23.24 -10.98 -30.18
C CYS A 146 -22.80 -11.77 -31.43
N GLY A 147 -21.49 -11.91 -31.69
CA GLY A 147 -20.94 -12.69 -32.80
C GLY A 147 -21.11 -12.07 -34.20
N GLN A 148 -21.86 -10.97 -34.30
CA GLN A 148 -22.23 -10.35 -35.58
C GLN A 148 -21.58 -8.98 -35.81
N HIS A 149 -21.24 -8.26 -34.73
CA HIS A 149 -20.70 -6.91 -34.81
C HIS A 149 -19.26 -6.85 -34.34
N LYS A 150 -18.44 -6.01 -34.99
CA LYS A 150 -17.07 -5.72 -34.56
C LYS A 150 -17.06 -4.46 -33.71
N CYS A 151 -16.16 -4.42 -32.74
CA CYS A 151 -15.94 -3.25 -31.90
C CYS A 151 -15.33 -2.11 -32.73
N GLU A 152 -16.07 -1.01 -32.84
CA GLU A 152 -15.67 0.21 -33.55
C GLU A 152 -14.89 1.18 -32.67
N ASN A 153 -14.85 0.94 -31.35
CA ASN A 153 -14.12 1.80 -30.43
C ASN A 153 -12.60 1.77 -30.69
N PRO A 154 -11.88 2.86 -30.32
CA PRO A 154 -10.43 2.83 -30.23
C PRO A 154 -9.96 1.68 -29.34
N CYS A 155 -8.73 1.21 -29.56
CA CYS A 155 -8.15 0.13 -28.79
C CYS A 155 -8.31 0.43 -27.29
N HIS A 156 -8.95 -0.50 -26.59
CA HIS A 156 -9.29 -0.37 -25.20
C HIS A 156 -8.87 -1.65 -24.46
N LYS A 157 -8.84 -1.57 -23.13
CA LYS A 157 -8.70 -2.75 -22.28
C LYS A 157 -9.95 -3.59 -22.54
N GLY A 158 -9.78 -4.77 -23.14
CA GLY A 158 -10.91 -5.64 -23.49
C GLY A 158 -11.75 -5.94 -22.25
N ILE A 159 -13.06 -6.03 -22.44
CA ILE A 159 -13.97 -6.59 -21.44
C ILE A 159 -14.10 -8.08 -21.80
N PHE A 160 -13.97 -8.95 -20.80
CA PHE A 160 -14.17 -10.40 -20.96
C PHE A 160 -15.62 -10.72 -21.26
#